data_AF-A0A2E0ZCK7-F1
#
_entry.id   AF-A0A2E0ZCK7-F1
#
_cell.length_a   1.000
_cell.length_b   1.000
_cell.length_c   1.000
_cell.angle_alpha   90.00
_cell.angle_beta   90.00
_cell.angle_gamma   90.00
#
_symmetry.space_group_name_H-M   'P 1'
#
loop_
_entity.id
_entity.type
_entity.pdbx_description
1 polymer ?
#
loop_
_entity_poly.entity_id
_entity_poly.type
_entity_poly.pdbx_seq_one_letter_code
_entity_poly.pdbx_strand_id
1 'polypeptide(L)' 'MNEFLDRVSEFFNKYPGFLPLLGLVLIILNLILQIFPGSWFVDRHILLHIGLIISLIGLLIVRPLT' A
#
# COMPACT_ATOMS: atom_id res chain seq x y z
N MET A 1 2.70 13.18 21.82
CA MET A 1 1.39 13.26 21.15
C MET A 1 1.52 12.45 19.87
N ASN A 2 0.98 11.22 19.90
CA ASN A 2 1.07 10.16 18.88
C ASN A 2 2.48 9.69 18.45
N GLU A 3 3.23 9.07 19.38
CA GLU A 3 4.50 8.36 19.09
C GLU A 3 4.39 7.33 17.95
N PHE A 4 3.19 6.79 17.72
CA PHE A 4 2.91 5.87 16.62
C PHE A 4 3.04 6.55 15.25
N LEU A 5 2.56 7.79 15.13
CA LEU A 5 2.69 8.58 13.90
C LEU A 5 4.13 9.03 13.68
N ASP A 6 4.87 9.36 14.76
CA ASP A 6 6.28 9.72 14.67
C ASP A 6 7.14 8.53 14.22
N ARG A 7 6.92 7.34 14.78
CA ARG A 7 7.62 6.11 14.33
C ARG A 7 7.29 5.75 12.90
N VAL A 8 6.02 5.83 12.51
CA VAL A 8 5.60 5.56 11.14
C VAL A 8 6.28 6.57 10.19
N SER A 9 6.32 7.85 10.56
CA SER A 9 6.97 8.90 9.78
C SER A 9 8.49 8.73 9.67
N GLU A 10 9.17 8.32 10.75
CA GLU A 10 10.61 7.97 10.71
C GLU A 10 10.89 6.78 9.78
N PHE A 11 10.02 5.76 9.80
CA PHE A 11 10.12 4.62 8.89
C PHE A 11 9.90 5.02 7.43
N PHE A 12 8.94 5.91 7.14
CA PHE A 12 8.72 6.46 5.82
C PHE A 12 9.88 7.34 5.34
N ASN A 13 10.49 8.14 6.21
CA ASN A 13 11.67 8.95 5.89
C ASN A 13 12.92 8.11 5.60
N LYS A 14 13.04 6.94 6.24
CA LYS A 14 14.19 6.05 6.05
C LYS A 14 14.16 5.29 4.72
N TYR A 15 12.97 5.05 4.16
CA TYR A 15 12.80 4.33 2.90
C TYR A 15 11.80 5.08 2.00
N PRO A 16 12.27 5.99 1.12
CA PRO A 16 11.39 6.80 0.28
C PRO A 16 10.43 5.95 -0.57
N GLY A 17 10.76 4.69 -0.86
CA GLY A 17 9.92 3.72 -1.59
C GLY A 17 8.91 2.91 -0.76
N PHE A 18 8.64 3.26 0.50
CA PHE A 18 7.77 2.45 1.36
C PHE A 18 6.28 2.52 0.97
N LEU A 19 5.78 3.67 0.48
CA LEU A 19 4.40 3.76 -0.03
C LEU A 19 4.15 2.83 -1.24
N PRO A 20 5.01 2.82 -2.29
CA PRO A 20 4.93 1.83 -3.36
C PRO A 20 4.89 0.39 -2.84
N LEU A 21 5.75 0.08 -1.87
CA LEU A 21 5.92 -1.25 -1.30
C LEU A 21 4.70 -1.68 -0.49
N LEU A 22 4.09 -0.76 0.27
CA LEU A 22 2.84 -0.99 0.99
C LEU A 22 1.69 -1.29 0.02
N GLY A 23 1.59 -0.53 -1.08
CA GLY A 23 0.63 -0.79 -2.14
C GLY A 23 0.82 -2.16 -2.79
N LEU A 24 2.08 -2.56 -3.01
CA LEU A 24 2.42 -3.87 -3.55
C LEU A 24 1.97 -5.02 -2.61
N VAL A 25 2.19 -4.87 -1.29
CA VAL A 25 1.74 -5.84 -0.28
C VAL A 25 0.21 -5.98 -0.32
N LEU A 26 -0.53 -4.87 -0.44
CA LEU A 26 -1.99 -4.89 -0.56
C LEU A 26 -2.47 -5.64 -1.82
N ILE A 27 -1.78 -5.48 -2.94
CA ILE A 27 -2.08 -6.21 -4.19
C ILE A 27 -1.82 -7.71 -4.02
N ILE A 28 -0.70 -8.10 -3.41
CA ILE A 28 -0.37 -9.51 -3.13
C ILE A 28 -1.40 -10.12 -2.17
N LEU A 29 -1.79 -9.38 -1.13
CA LEU A 29 -2.80 -9.84 -0.18
C LEU A 29 -4.16 -10.03 -0.86
N ASN A 30 -4.53 -9.15 -1.81
CA ASN A 30 -5.73 -9.32 -2.63
C ASN A 30 -5.68 -10.62 -3.46
N LEU A 31 -4.52 -10.97 -4.01
CA LEU A 31 -4.35 -12.23 -4.76
C LEU A 31 -4.50 -13.46 -3.86
N ILE A 32 -3.96 -13.40 -2.63
CA ILE A 32 -4.12 -14.48 -1.64
C ILE A 32 -5.60 -14.61 -1.24
N LEU A 33 -6.28 -13.49 -1.01
CA LEU A 33 -7.71 -13.47 -0.68
C LEU A 33 -8.59 -14.02 -1.81
N GLN A 34 -8.19 -13.84 -3.07
CA GLN A 34 -8.89 -14.43 -4.23
C GLN A 34 -8.85 -15.96 -4.26
N ILE A 35 -7.92 -16.61 -3.58
CA ILE A 35 -7.85 -18.08 -3.50
C ILE A 35 -9.02 -18.65 -2.69
N PHE A 36 -9.61 -17.85 -1.79
CA PHE A 36 -10.79 -18.20 -1.00
C PHE A 36 -11.95 -17.25 -1.33
N PRO A 37 -12.57 -17.39 -2.53
CA PRO A 37 -13.72 -16.58 -2.91
C PRO A 37 -14.90 -16.89 -1.98
N GLY A 38 -15.59 -15.85 -1.51
CA GLY A 38 -16.69 -16.00 -0.55
C GLY A 38 -17.07 -14.72 0.20
N SER A 39 -16.27 -13.66 0.07
CA SER A 39 -16.61 -12.33 0.59
C SER A 39 -16.81 -11.37 -0.57
N TRP A 40 -17.93 -10.62 -0.54
CA TRP A 40 -18.24 -9.53 -1.50
C TRP A 40 -17.09 -8.54 -1.69
N PHE A 41 -16.26 -8.39 -0.66
CA PHE A 41 -15.10 -7.52 -0.67
C PHE A 41 -13.97 -8.01 -1.59
N VAL A 42 -13.82 -9.33 -1.71
CA VAL A 42 -12.84 -9.99 -2.60
C VAL A 42 -13.33 -9.97 -4.04
N ASP A 43 -14.63 -10.23 -4.26
CA ASP A 43 -15.25 -10.24 -5.59
C ASP A 43 -15.16 -8.89 -6.30
N ARG A 44 -15.12 -7.80 -5.54
CA ARG A 44 -14.99 -6.43 -6.07
C ARG A 44 -13.54 -5.98 -6.26
N HIS A 45 -12.56 -6.81 -5.89
CA HIS A 45 -11.13 -6.48 -5.93
C HIS A 45 -10.79 -5.14 -5.25
N ILE A 46 -11.49 -4.78 -4.17
CA ILE A 46 -11.35 -3.44 -3.55
C ILE A 46 -9.94 -3.25 -2.99
N LEU A 47 -9.34 -4.30 -2.42
CA LEU A 47 -7.93 -4.24 -1.97
C LEU A 47 -6.97 -3.97 -3.10
N LEU A 48 -7.22 -4.54 -4.29
CA LEU A 48 -6.38 -4.31 -5.46
C LEU A 48 -6.44 -2.85 -5.90
N HIS A 49 -7.63 -2.25 -5.93
CA HIS A 49 -7.79 -0.85 -6.29
C HIS A 49 -7.11 0.08 -5.28
N ILE A 50 -7.30 -0.17 -3.99
CA ILE A 50 -6.67 0.63 -2.93
C ILE A 50 -5.14 0.46 -2.95
N GLY A 51 -4.64 -0.78 -3.07
CA GLY A 51 -3.22 -1.07 -3.17
C GLY A 51 -2.57 -0.43 -4.40
N LEU A 52 -3.27 -0.44 -5.54
CA LEU A 52 -2.81 0.22 -6.76
C LEU A 52 -2.73 1.74 -6.58
N ILE A 53 -3.76 2.38 -6.03
CA ILE A 53 -3.78 3.83 -5.78
C ILE A 53 -2.65 4.24 -4.83
N ILE A 54 -2.46 3.51 -3.73
CA ILE A 54 -1.39 3.76 -2.76
C ILE A 54 -0.02 3.58 -3.42
N SER A 55 0.13 2.54 -4.26
CA SER A 55 1.38 2.29 -4.96
C SER A 55 1.71 3.39 -5.98
N LEU A 56 0.69 3.85 -6.71
CA LEU A 56 0.79 4.93 -7.69
C LEU A 56 1.17 6.26 -7.04
N ILE A 57 0.47 6.62 -5.95
CA ILE A 57 0.76 7.82 -5.15
C ILE A 57 2.17 7.72 -4.58
N GLY A 58 2.53 6.55 -4.06
CA GLY A 58 3.87 6.29 -3.56
C GLY A 58 4.95 6.49 -4.61
N LEU A 59 4.72 6.01 -5.84
CA LEU A 59 5.65 6.20 -6.96
C LEU A 59 5.76 7.67 -7.36
N LEU A 60 4.65 8.38 -7.39
CA LEU A 60 4.60 9.82 -7.68
C LEU A 60 5.33 10.66 -6.62
N ILE A 61 5.27 10.24 -5.34
CA ILE A 61 6.00 10.87 -4.23
C ILE A 61 7.49 10.51 -4.27
N VAL A 62 7.84 9.30 -4.69
CA VAL A 62 9.22 8.80 -4.73
C VAL A 62 10.12 9.63 -5.64
N ARG A 63 9.63 10.24 -6.74
CA ARG A 63 10.35 11.30 -7.49
C ARG A 63 9.58 11.89 -8.67
N PRO A 64 9.80 13.19 -8.94
CA PRO A 64 10.60 13.55 -10.11
C PRO A 64 11.92 14.31 -9.83
N LEU A 65 12.36 14.49 -8.57
CA LEU A 65 13.53 15.32 -8.21
C LEU A 65 14.82 14.52 -7.95
N THR A 66 15.29 13.75 -8.94
CA THR A 66 16.71 13.32 -9.03
C THR A 66 17.41 14.12 -10.09
#